data_AF-X1TYC2-F1
#
_entry.id   AF-X1TYC2-F1
#
_cell.length_a   1.000
_cell.length_b   1.000
_cell.length_c   1.000
_cell.angle_alpha   90.00
_cell.angle_beta   90.00
_cell.angle_gamma   90.00
#
_symmetry.space_group_name_H-M   'P 1'
#
loop_
_entity.id
_entity.type
_entity.pdbx_description
1 polymer ?
#
loop_
_entity_poly.entity_id
_entity_poly.type
_entity_poly.pdbx_seq_one_letter_code
_entity_poly.pdbx_strand_id
1 'polypeptide(L)'
;YLFSYIPRRAKACFIYGVPGLDAFMFLPLLNVPELLETYGVIEFYWFATDALGHMMGPRLYEASIRRFDRYFGKLVKKLNLDEVNLIFYCDHGMSFGRFINADQGEEVERIVGDELKVFIHPNVYLKDPDKKDKVARDIVSESEIDFAFYRESPHRVVGYSDQGKMIFEEKEERLRYLFEGEDVLGYYNAGYNGEWLTDLEWLSQTRESRFPGVPPNIYNLLLNERVGDIVIVINPPKIPIFYLRYPANHAGVTNTDLMMPILLRGEQLKHLYDREEMWLHNLYTSIQ
;
A
#
# COMPACT_ATOMS: atom_id res chain seq x y z
N TYR A 1 -7.79 13.15 -20.78
CA TYR A 1 -8.13 14.15 -19.75
C TYR A 1 -7.73 13.57 -18.39
N LEU A 2 -6.94 14.28 -17.58
CA LEU A 2 -6.29 13.76 -16.35
C LEU A 2 -7.26 13.09 -15.34
N PHE A 3 -8.57 13.39 -15.40
CA PHE A 3 -9.60 12.85 -14.50
C PHE A 3 -10.81 12.26 -15.24
N SER A 4 -10.68 11.83 -16.51
CA SER A 4 -11.83 11.31 -17.28
C SER A 4 -12.40 10.01 -16.74
N TYR A 5 -11.57 9.19 -16.09
CA TYR A 5 -11.97 7.89 -15.52
C TYR A 5 -12.57 8.01 -14.12
N ILE A 6 -12.47 9.18 -13.49
CA ILE A 6 -13.01 9.43 -12.15
C ILE A 6 -14.51 9.72 -12.27
N PRO A 7 -15.37 9.08 -11.45
CA PRO A 7 -16.80 9.38 -11.40
C PRO A 7 -17.04 10.88 -11.26
N ARG A 8 -18.00 11.43 -12.02
CA ARG A 8 -18.28 12.88 -12.05
C ARG A 8 -18.42 13.49 -10.65
N ARG A 9 -19.00 12.75 -9.71
CA ARG A 9 -19.24 13.16 -8.31
C ARG A 9 -17.96 13.28 -7.49
N ALA A 10 -16.93 12.47 -7.79
CA ALA A 10 -15.65 12.50 -7.10
C ALA A 10 -14.66 13.50 -7.71
N LYS A 11 -14.85 13.97 -8.96
CA LYS A 11 -13.89 14.86 -9.65
C LYS A 11 -13.50 16.10 -8.86
N ALA A 12 -14.43 16.72 -8.15
CA ALA A 12 -14.14 17.91 -7.36
C ALA A 12 -13.15 17.62 -6.22
N CYS A 13 -13.18 16.41 -5.64
CA CYS A 13 -12.22 15.96 -4.65
C CYS A 13 -10.79 15.90 -5.20
N PHE A 14 -10.62 15.48 -6.45
CA PHE A 14 -9.30 15.41 -7.08
C PHE A 14 -8.82 16.79 -7.56
N ILE A 15 -9.71 17.60 -8.13
CA ILE A 15 -9.38 18.97 -8.60
C ILE A 15 -8.91 19.82 -7.43
N TYR A 16 -9.67 19.87 -6.34
CA TYR A 16 -9.27 20.65 -5.17
C TYR A 16 -8.16 19.97 -4.38
N GLY A 17 -7.91 18.67 -4.57
CA GLY A 17 -6.83 17.96 -3.89
C GLY A 17 -5.43 18.31 -4.42
N VAL A 18 -5.35 18.98 -5.57
CA VAL A 18 -4.07 19.43 -6.14
C VAL A 18 -3.44 20.51 -5.25
N PRO A 19 -2.13 20.43 -4.93
CA PRO A 19 -1.44 21.46 -4.16
C PRO A 19 -1.62 22.86 -4.76
N GLY A 20 -1.96 23.84 -3.91
CA GLY A 20 -2.32 25.20 -4.31
C GLY A 20 -3.84 25.43 -4.41
N LEU A 21 -4.62 24.37 -4.65
CA LEU A 21 -6.08 24.38 -4.54
C LEU A 21 -6.59 23.67 -3.27
N ASP A 22 -5.71 22.99 -2.54
CA ASP A 22 -5.98 22.18 -1.34
C ASP A 22 -6.72 22.92 -0.23
N ALA A 23 -6.54 24.24 -0.13
CA ALA A 23 -7.29 25.08 0.79
C ALA A 23 -8.82 25.06 0.54
N PHE A 24 -9.25 24.70 -0.67
CA PHE A 24 -10.64 24.60 -1.09
C PHE A 24 -11.22 23.18 -1.04
N MET A 25 -10.46 22.18 -0.52
CA MET A 25 -10.95 20.80 -0.39
C MET A 25 -12.18 20.61 0.50
N PHE A 26 -12.55 21.64 1.26
CA PHE A 26 -13.80 21.63 1.99
C PHE A 26 -15.04 21.84 1.12
N LEU A 27 -14.92 22.42 -0.08
CA LEU A 27 -16.07 22.73 -0.93
C LEU A 27 -16.87 21.47 -1.32
N PRO A 28 -16.24 20.36 -1.76
CA PRO A 28 -16.99 19.14 -2.06
C PRO A 28 -17.71 18.55 -0.83
N LEU A 29 -17.17 18.73 0.39
CA LEU A 29 -17.81 18.27 1.62
C LEU A 29 -19.16 18.96 1.88
N LEU A 30 -19.34 20.20 1.40
CA LEU A 30 -20.58 20.95 1.62
C LEU A 30 -21.78 20.32 0.92
N ASN A 31 -21.55 19.58 -0.17
CA ASN A 31 -22.60 18.95 -0.97
C ASN A 31 -22.96 17.56 -0.45
N VAL A 32 -22.21 17.00 0.50
CA VAL A 32 -22.39 15.62 0.97
C VAL A 32 -23.82 15.34 1.47
N PRO A 33 -24.47 16.20 2.29
CA PRO A 33 -25.84 15.94 2.75
C PRO A 33 -26.85 15.80 1.60
N GLU A 34 -26.83 16.72 0.63
CA GLU A 34 -27.73 16.69 -0.53
C GLU A 34 -27.46 15.47 -1.43
N LEU A 35 -26.18 15.12 -1.62
CA LEU A 35 -25.79 13.95 -2.39
C LEU A 35 -26.21 12.64 -1.70
N LEU A 36 -26.13 12.58 -0.37
CA LEU A 36 -26.62 11.44 0.42
C LEU A 36 -28.14 11.30 0.31
N GLU A 37 -28.89 12.40 0.44
CA GLU A 37 -30.34 12.40 0.26
C GLU A 37 -30.75 11.93 -1.14
N THR A 38 -30.01 12.36 -2.16
CA THR A 38 -30.32 12.04 -3.57
C THR A 38 -29.95 10.61 -3.95
N TYR A 39 -28.86 10.06 -3.41
CA TYR A 39 -28.26 8.81 -3.91
C TYR A 39 -28.20 7.68 -2.89
N GLY A 40 -28.44 7.94 -1.60
CA GLY A 40 -28.34 6.96 -0.51
C GLY A 40 -26.91 6.53 -0.14
N VAL A 41 -25.94 6.71 -1.05
CA VAL A 41 -24.53 6.38 -0.83
C VAL A 41 -23.63 7.40 -1.51
N ILE A 42 -22.53 7.75 -0.84
CA ILE A 42 -21.47 8.60 -1.38
C ILE A 42 -20.11 8.05 -1.00
N GLU A 43 -19.20 8.08 -1.95
CA GLU A 43 -17.78 7.89 -1.70
C GLU A 43 -17.09 9.25 -1.86
N PHE A 44 -16.38 9.66 -0.80
CA PHE A 44 -15.71 10.94 -0.72
C PHE A 44 -14.21 10.72 -0.58
N TYR A 45 -13.41 11.46 -1.36
CA TYR A 45 -11.96 11.31 -1.37
C TYR A 45 -11.31 12.58 -0.81
N TRP A 46 -10.48 12.46 0.24
CA TRP A 46 -9.64 13.58 0.68
C TRP A 46 -8.24 13.50 0.05
N PHE A 47 -8.17 13.72 -1.26
CA PHE A 47 -6.95 13.53 -2.06
C PHE A 47 -5.76 14.43 -1.66
N ALA A 48 -6.02 15.59 -1.03
CA ALA A 48 -4.98 16.58 -0.72
C ALA A 48 -3.87 16.05 0.20
N THR A 49 -4.17 15.10 1.10
CA THR A 49 -3.18 14.58 2.05
C THR A 49 -2.05 13.87 1.33
N ASP A 50 -2.37 13.00 0.38
CA ASP A 50 -1.40 12.28 -0.43
C ASP A 50 -0.55 13.24 -1.28
N ALA A 51 -1.22 14.09 -2.06
CA ALA A 51 -0.54 15.02 -2.97
C ALA A 51 0.40 15.99 -2.23
N LEU A 52 0.00 16.49 -1.05
CA LEU A 52 0.86 17.34 -0.23
C LEU A 52 2.00 16.56 0.43
N GLY A 53 1.78 15.30 0.82
CA GLY A 53 2.83 14.42 1.30
C GLY A 53 3.95 14.28 0.28
N HIS A 54 3.59 13.83 -0.93
CA HIS A 54 4.54 13.67 -2.03
C HIS A 54 5.23 14.97 -2.43
N MET A 55 4.51 16.07 -2.59
CA MET A 55 5.07 17.28 -3.21
C MET A 55 5.69 18.26 -2.22
N MET A 56 5.23 18.26 -0.97
CA MET A 56 5.50 19.35 -0.02
C MET A 56 6.00 18.86 1.35
N GLY A 57 6.03 17.55 1.58
CA GLY A 57 6.62 16.94 2.76
C GLY A 57 5.75 16.95 4.02
N PRO A 58 6.31 16.54 5.18
CA PRO A 58 5.54 16.08 6.33
C PRO A 58 4.72 17.18 7.00
N ARG A 59 5.21 18.42 7.00
CA ARG A 59 4.50 19.55 7.61
C ARG A 59 3.17 19.84 6.92
N LEU A 60 3.15 19.83 5.58
CA LEU A 60 1.93 20.10 4.82
C LEU A 60 1.01 18.88 4.72
N TYR A 61 1.58 17.66 4.74
CA TYR A 61 0.84 16.42 4.96
C TYR A 61 0.03 16.47 6.27
N GLU A 62 0.68 16.79 7.40
CA GLU A 62 0.01 16.88 8.69
C GLU A 62 -1.03 18.01 8.73
N ALA A 63 -0.71 19.17 8.14
CA ALA A 63 -1.67 20.27 8.00
C ALA A 63 -2.91 19.87 7.20
N SER A 64 -2.76 19.02 6.18
CA SER A 64 -3.88 18.45 5.42
C SER A 64 -4.79 17.60 6.30
N ILE A 65 -4.23 16.70 7.10
CA ILE A 65 -4.98 15.84 8.04
C ILE A 65 -5.75 16.70 9.05
N ARG A 66 -5.11 17.73 9.63
CA ARG A 66 -5.78 18.66 10.57
C ARG A 66 -6.90 19.47 9.91
N ARG A 67 -6.79 19.78 8.61
CA ARG A 67 -7.88 20.42 7.85
C ARG A 67 -9.00 19.43 7.59
N PHE A 68 -8.69 18.21 7.18
CA PHE A 68 -9.68 17.14 7.03
C PHE A 68 -10.50 16.99 8.31
N ASP A 69 -9.84 16.73 9.44
CA ASP A 69 -10.50 16.57 10.75
C ASP A 69 -11.46 17.74 11.07
N ARG A 70 -11.00 18.98 10.88
CA ARG A 70 -11.82 20.18 11.12
C ARG A 70 -13.06 20.24 10.23
N TYR A 71 -12.92 20.00 8.93
CA TYR A 71 -14.03 20.14 7.98
C TYR A 71 -14.97 18.94 8.00
N PHE A 72 -14.41 17.74 8.15
CA PHE A 72 -15.16 16.53 8.35
C PHE A 72 -15.96 16.58 9.65
N GLY A 73 -15.38 17.05 10.75
CA GLY A 73 -16.10 17.27 12.00
C GLY A 73 -17.26 18.27 11.88
N LYS A 74 -17.16 19.26 10.97
CA LYS A 74 -18.29 20.15 10.65
C LYS A 74 -19.37 19.46 9.81
N LEU A 75 -18.98 18.58 8.88
CA LEU A 75 -19.92 17.76 8.12
C LEU A 75 -20.68 16.80 9.04
N VAL A 76 -19.98 16.08 9.90
CA VAL A 76 -20.56 15.11 10.85
C VAL A 76 -21.65 15.76 11.71
N LYS A 77 -21.46 17.01 12.15
CA LYS A 77 -22.48 17.77 12.91
C LYS A 77 -23.77 18.10 12.14
N LYS A 78 -23.74 17.98 10.81
CA LYS A 78 -24.90 18.21 9.92
C LYS A 78 -25.57 16.92 9.47
N LEU A 79 -24.94 15.77 9.68
CA LEU A 79 -25.49 14.48 9.32
C LEU A 79 -26.34 13.94 10.47
N ASN A 80 -27.45 13.28 10.14
CA ASN A 80 -28.16 12.44 11.08
C ASN A 80 -27.43 11.10 11.18
N LEU A 81 -26.58 10.93 12.20
CA LEU A 81 -25.76 9.73 12.36
C LEU A 81 -26.56 8.49 12.79
N ASP A 82 -27.85 8.65 13.11
CA ASP A 82 -28.75 7.53 13.36
C ASP A 82 -29.30 6.93 12.04
N GLU A 83 -29.22 7.69 10.94
CA GLU A 83 -29.70 7.30 9.61
C GLU A 83 -28.57 7.03 8.61
N VAL A 84 -27.33 7.41 8.94
CA VAL A 84 -26.17 7.31 8.04
C VAL A 84 -25.10 6.41 8.65
N ASN A 85 -24.71 5.37 7.91
CA ASN A 85 -23.49 4.62 8.19
C ASN A 85 -22.28 5.36 7.62
N LEU A 86 -21.22 5.41 8.41
CA LEU A 86 -19.97 6.09 8.09
C LEU A 86 -18.82 5.09 8.16
N ILE A 87 -18.05 5.05 7.08
CA ILE A 87 -16.84 4.27 6.95
C ILE A 87 -15.73 5.23 6.56
N PHE A 88 -14.66 5.28 7.35
CA PHE A 88 -13.47 6.07 7.06
C PHE A 88 -12.26 5.16 7.02
N TYR A 89 -11.49 5.22 5.94
CA TYR A 89 -10.28 4.44 5.77
C TYR A 89 -9.28 5.20 4.89
N CYS A 90 -8.03 4.75 4.91
CA CYS A 90 -7.00 5.15 3.95
C CYS A 90 -6.68 3.96 3.04
N ASP A 91 -6.37 4.23 1.78
CA ASP A 91 -5.89 3.24 0.82
C ASP A 91 -4.46 2.79 1.13
N HIS A 92 -3.61 3.71 1.59
CA HIS A 92 -2.25 3.43 2.04
C HIS A 92 -1.72 4.51 2.98
N GLY A 93 -0.53 4.25 3.51
CA GLY A 93 0.23 5.17 4.34
C GLY A 93 1.05 6.18 3.57
N MET A 94 2.00 6.80 4.28
CA MET A 94 2.96 7.73 3.73
C MET A 94 4.22 7.72 4.58
N SER A 95 5.36 7.55 3.93
CA SER A 95 6.67 7.55 4.55
C SER A 95 7.53 8.68 4.03
N PHE A 96 8.32 9.25 4.94
CA PHE A 96 9.26 10.32 4.65
C PHE A 96 10.67 9.81 4.90
N GLY A 97 11.64 10.32 4.14
CA GLY A 97 13.01 9.89 4.33
C GLY A 97 13.98 10.49 3.33
N ARG A 98 15.02 9.71 3.00
CA ARG A 98 16.04 10.12 2.04
C ARG A 98 15.80 9.42 0.71
N PHE A 99 16.16 10.09 -0.38
CA PHE A 99 16.26 9.40 -1.65
C PHE A 99 17.33 8.30 -1.58
N ILE A 100 17.11 7.24 -2.34
CA ILE A 100 18.19 6.32 -2.71
C ILE A 100 19.27 7.08 -3.51
N ASN A 101 20.47 6.53 -3.54
CA ASN A 101 21.66 7.18 -4.08
C ASN A 101 21.66 7.24 -5.62
N ALA A 102 20.99 6.29 -6.27
CA ALA A 102 20.90 6.16 -7.72
C ALA A 102 19.45 5.88 -8.14
N ASP A 103 19.08 6.27 -9.36
CA ASP A 103 17.76 5.99 -9.91
C ASP A 103 17.54 4.48 -10.03
N GLN A 104 16.43 3.97 -9.50
CA GLN A 104 16.16 2.53 -9.49
C GLN A 104 15.99 1.94 -10.90
N GLY A 105 15.55 2.73 -11.88
CA GLY A 105 15.48 2.29 -13.27
C GLY A 105 16.88 2.14 -13.87
N GLU A 106 17.75 3.14 -13.67
CA GLU A 106 19.15 3.08 -14.11
C GLU A 106 19.91 1.92 -13.45
N GLU A 107 19.69 1.68 -12.15
CA GLU A 107 20.32 0.56 -11.43
C GLU A 107 19.82 -0.80 -11.93
N VAL A 108 18.51 -0.96 -12.13
CA VAL A 108 17.95 -2.19 -12.71
C VAL A 108 18.49 -2.40 -14.13
N GLU A 109 18.54 -1.37 -14.97
CA GLU A 109 19.14 -1.46 -16.31
C GLU A 109 20.61 -1.89 -16.26
N ARG A 110 21.41 -1.31 -15.36
CA ARG A 110 22.82 -1.65 -15.18
C ARG A 110 23.03 -3.10 -14.74
N ILE A 111 22.25 -3.57 -13.77
CA ILE A 111 22.42 -4.90 -13.14
C ILE A 111 21.87 -6.00 -14.05
N VAL A 112 20.67 -5.81 -14.61
CA VAL A 112 19.99 -6.82 -15.44
C VAL A 112 20.56 -6.84 -16.86
N GLY A 113 21.01 -5.70 -17.38
CA GLY A 113 21.67 -5.56 -18.67
C GLY A 113 20.82 -6.11 -19.82
N ASP A 114 21.45 -6.93 -20.67
CA ASP A 114 20.82 -7.47 -21.88
C ASP A 114 19.60 -8.37 -21.60
N GLU A 115 19.41 -8.86 -20.37
CA GLU A 115 18.24 -9.68 -20.02
C GLU A 115 16.99 -8.84 -19.72
N LEU A 116 17.14 -7.53 -19.55
CA LEU A 116 16.01 -6.66 -19.27
C LEU A 116 15.14 -6.50 -20.51
N LYS A 117 13.85 -6.84 -20.39
CA LYS A 117 12.86 -6.56 -21.42
C LYS A 117 12.25 -5.20 -21.21
N VAL A 118 11.75 -4.94 -20.01
CA VAL A 118 11.20 -3.64 -19.61
C VAL A 118 11.18 -3.53 -18.10
N PHE A 119 11.40 -2.32 -17.59
CA PHE A 119 11.19 -1.98 -16.19
C PHE A 119 10.00 -1.01 -16.08
N ILE A 120 9.02 -1.38 -15.26
CA ILE A 120 7.88 -0.53 -14.90
C ILE A 120 7.70 -0.68 -13.40
N HIS A 121 8.31 0.23 -12.63
CA HIS A 121 8.33 0.16 -11.17
C HIS A 121 6.94 -0.23 -10.60
N PRO A 122 6.87 -1.23 -9.70
CA PRO A 122 7.97 -2.02 -9.13
C PRO A 122 8.36 -3.28 -9.91
N ASN A 123 7.85 -3.46 -11.13
CA ASN A 123 7.96 -4.69 -11.92
C ASN A 123 9.18 -4.68 -12.84
N VAL A 124 9.95 -5.76 -12.79
CA VAL A 124 11.05 -6.07 -13.72
C VAL A 124 10.60 -7.23 -14.61
N TYR A 125 10.58 -7.00 -15.92
CA TYR A 125 10.26 -8.03 -16.91
C TYR A 125 11.53 -8.44 -17.63
N LEU A 126 11.75 -9.74 -17.72
CA LEU A 126 12.93 -10.36 -18.32
C LEU A 126 12.64 -10.83 -19.74
N LYS A 127 13.69 -10.94 -20.55
CA LYS A 127 13.63 -11.63 -21.84
C LYS A 127 13.54 -13.14 -21.64
N ASP A 128 14.26 -13.64 -20.64
CA ASP A 128 14.27 -15.03 -20.21
C ASP A 128 13.87 -15.15 -18.73
N PRO A 129 12.60 -15.53 -18.44
CA PRO A 129 12.10 -15.69 -17.07
C PRO A 129 12.85 -16.72 -16.22
N ASP A 130 13.57 -17.66 -16.83
CA ASP A 130 14.31 -18.70 -16.08
C ASP A 130 15.50 -18.10 -15.30
N LYS A 131 15.91 -16.87 -15.63
CA LYS A 131 17.00 -16.15 -14.94
C LYS A 131 16.57 -15.40 -13.68
N LYS A 132 15.28 -15.41 -13.34
CA LYS A 132 14.71 -14.63 -12.22
C LYS A 132 15.42 -14.84 -10.88
N ASP A 133 15.85 -16.06 -10.53
CA ASP A 133 16.59 -16.33 -9.28
C ASP A 133 17.88 -15.52 -9.19
N LYS A 134 18.73 -15.64 -10.23
CA LYS A 134 20.01 -14.93 -10.29
C LYS A 134 19.78 -13.43 -10.31
N VAL A 135 18.88 -12.96 -11.16
CA VAL A 135 18.62 -11.53 -11.32
C VAL A 135 18.08 -10.90 -10.03
N ALA A 136 17.14 -11.55 -9.33
CA ALA A 136 16.59 -11.02 -8.09
C ALA A 136 17.68 -10.87 -7.00
N ARG A 137 18.60 -11.84 -6.90
CA ARG A 137 19.75 -11.79 -5.99
C ARG A 137 20.74 -10.69 -6.37
N ASP A 138 21.09 -10.57 -7.65
CA ASP A 138 22.02 -9.56 -8.14
C ASP A 138 21.45 -8.14 -7.87
N ILE A 139 20.14 -7.92 -8.09
CA ILE A 139 19.47 -6.63 -7.81
C ILE A 139 19.67 -6.16 -6.37
N VAL A 140 19.39 -7.02 -5.38
CA VAL A 140 19.48 -6.60 -3.97
C VAL A 140 20.92 -6.51 -3.45
N SER A 141 21.85 -7.25 -4.05
CA SER A 141 23.26 -7.24 -3.64
C SER A 141 24.07 -6.09 -4.24
N GLU A 142 23.63 -5.55 -5.37
CA GLU A 142 24.35 -4.50 -6.11
C GLU A 142 23.67 -3.12 -6.07
N SER A 143 22.57 -2.95 -5.34
CA SER A 143 21.82 -1.69 -5.28
C SER A 143 21.28 -1.38 -3.88
N GLU A 144 20.56 -0.26 -3.73
CA GLU A 144 19.85 0.08 -2.49
C GLU A 144 18.43 -0.52 -2.40
N ILE A 145 18.02 -1.35 -3.35
CA ILE A 145 16.73 -2.05 -3.35
C ILE A 145 16.72 -3.06 -2.21
N ASP A 146 15.72 -2.98 -1.32
CA ASP A 146 15.68 -3.79 -0.10
C ASP A 146 15.29 -5.23 -0.39
N PHE A 147 14.24 -5.45 -1.18
CA PHE A 147 13.78 -6.78 -1.54
C PHE A 147 13.54 -6.96 -3.04
N ALA A 148 13.75 -8.19 -3.52
CA ALA A 148 13.33 -8.63 -4.84
C ALA A 148 12.60 -9.97 -4.73
N PHE A 149 11.33 -10.02 -5.14
CA PHE A 149 10.48 -11.20 -5.06
C PHE A 149 10.14 -11.73 -6.44
N TYR A 150 10.06 -13.05 -6.58
CA TYR A 150 9.56 -13.70 -7.78
C TYR A 150 8.80 -14.97 -7.44
N ARG A 151 7.93 -15.40 -8.34
CA ARG A 151 7.21 -16.65 -8.22
C ARG A 151 8.07 -17.79 -8.77
N GLU A 152 8.55 -18.68 -7.91
CA GLU A 152 9.34 -19.86 -8.32
C GLU A 152 8.43 -20.91 -8.98
N SER A 153 7.28 -21.19 -8.36
CA SER A 153 6.28 -22.14 -8.84
C SER A 153 4.87 -21.70 -8.44
N PRO A 154 3.79 -22.40 -8.88
CA PRO A 154 2.44 -22.04 -8.51
C PRO A 154 2.20 -21.89 -7.00
N HIS A 155 2.90 -22.67 -6.18
CA HIS A 155 2.72 -22.70 -4.72
C HIS A 155 3.94 -22.17 -3.95
N ARG A 156 4.85 -21.45 -4.64
CA ARG A 156 6.08 -20.96 -4.02
C ARG A 156 6.55 -19.63 -4.57
N VAL A 157 6.77 -18.69 -3.67
CA VAL A 157 7.41 -17.40 -3.92
C VAL A 157 8.76 -17.38 -3.20
N VAL A 158 9.75 -16.80 -3.86
CA VAL A 158 11.08 -16.58 -3.29
C VAL A 158 11.34 -15.07 -3.29
N GLY A 159 11.90 -14.59 -2.19
CA GLY A 159 12.39 -13.23 -2.04
C GLY A 159 13.86 -13.22 -1.67
N TYR A 160 14.58 -12.19 -2.10
CA TYR A 160 15.93 -11.91 -1.66
C TYR A 160 16.00 -10.55 -0.98
N SER A 161 16.94 -10.45 -0.05
CA SER A 161 17.50 -9.23 0.53
C SER A 161 19.03 -9.34 0.50
N ASP A 162 19.76 -8.30 0.88
CA ASP A 162 21.22 -8.35 1.05
C ASP A 162 21.67 -9.25 2.22
N GLN A 163 20.76 -9.58 3.15
CA GLN A 163 21.05 -10.37 4.36
C GLN A 163 20.54 -11.81 4.33
N GLY A 164 19.60 -12.13 3.44
CA GLY A 164 18.94 -13.43 3.46
C GLY A 164 17.91 -13.66 2.37
N LYS A 165 17.43 -14.90 2.30
CA LYS A 165 16.41 -15.36 1.38
C LYS A 165 15.11 -15.61 2.15
N MET A 166 14.02 -15.10 1.61
CA MET A 166 12.66 -15.33 2.08
C MET A 166 11.99 -16.37 1.19
N ILE A 167 11.21 -17.27 1.78
CA ILE A 167 10.47 -18.29 1.05
C ILE A 167 9.03 -18.28 1.58
N PHE A 168 8.07 -18.09 0.67
CA PHE A 168 6.65 -18.24 0.97
C PHE A 168 6.13 -19.46 0.25
N GLU A 169 5.56 -20.39 0.99
CA GLU A 169 4.93 -21.59 0.45
C GLU A 169 3.43 -21.52 0.68
N GLU A 170 2.65 -21.99 -0.29
CA GLU A 170 1.19 -22.07 -0.21
C GLU A 170 0.72 -23.52 -0.17
N LYS A 171 -0.26 -23.77 0.69
CA LYS A 171 -0.99 -25.02 0.77
C LYS A 171 -2.40 -24.76 1.29
N GLU A 172 -3.41 -25.13 0.50
CA GLU A 172 -4.82 -25.10 0.92
C GLU A 172 -5.23 -23.71 1.45
N GLU A 173 -4.93 -22.66 0.69
CA GLU A 173 -5.24 -21.25 1.03
C GLU A 173 -4.54 -20.74 2.29
N ARG A 174 -3.48 -21.44 2.72
CA ARG A 174 -2.62 -21.02 3.83
C ARG A 174 -1.21 -20.81 3.33
N LEU A 175 -0.55 -19.82 3.90
CA LEU A 175 0.82 -19.47 3.62
C LEU A 175 1.72 -19.76 4.82
N ARG A 176 2.92 -20.23 4.52
CA ARG A 176 4.01 -20.38 5.48
C ARG A 176 5.21 -19.55 5.03
N TYR A 177 5.89 -18.93 5.99
CA TYR A 177 7.16 -18.25 5.79
C TYR A 177 8.32 -19.15 6.26
N LEU A 178 9.37 -19.21 5.46
CA LEU A 178 10.66 -19.81 5.80
C LEU A 178 11.77 -18.86 5.34
N PHE A 179 12.98 -19.03 5.85
CA PHE A 179 14.13 -18.22 5.44
C PHE A 179 15.44 -19.01 5.42
N GLU A 180 16.40 -18.53 4.63
CA GLU A 180 17.80 -18.95 4.64
C GLU A 180 18.67 -17.71 4.93
N GLY A 181 19.64 -17.81 5.84
CA GLY A 181 20.41 -16.64 6.29
C GLY A 181 19.72 -15.94 7.46
N GLU A 182 19.55 -14.61 7.38
CA GLU A 182 18.85 -13.84 8.41
C GLU A 182 17.31 -13.83 8.20
N ASP A 183 16.56 -13.85 9.30
CA ASP A 183 15.12 -13.57 9.30
C ASP A 183 14.90 -12.07 9.17
N VAL A 184 14.91 -11.58 7.93
CA VAL A 184 14.77 -10.15 7.61
C VAL A 184 13.38 -9.59 7.90
N LEU A 185 12.35 -10.44 7.99
CA LEU A 185 11.00 -10.02 8.39
C LEU A 185 10.85 -9.99 9.92
N GLY A 186 11.72 -10.71 10.64
CA GLY A 186 11.77 -10.76 12.09
C GLY A 186 10.63 -11.55 12.74
N TYR A 187 9.89 -12.35 11.95
CA TYR A 187 8.70 -13.04 12.42
C TYR A 187 9.03 -14.15 13.43
N TYR A 188 10.14 -14.87 13.25
CA TYR A 188 10.53 -15.94 14.18
C TYR A 188 10.92 -15.37 15.54
N ASN A 189 11.62 -14.24 15.55
CA ASN A 189 11.93 -13.51 16.79
C ASN A 189 10.67 -12.95 17.47
N ALA A 190 9.60 -12.71 16.70
CA ALA A 190 8.30 -12.28 17.19
C ALA A 190 7.38 -13.46 17.61
N GLY A 191 7.86 -14.70 17.55
CA GLY A 191 7.15 -15.88 18.05
C GLY A 191 6.46 -16.74 16.97
N TYR A 192 6.66 -16.45 15.69
CA TYR A 192 6.29 -17.36 14.59
C TYR A 192 7.23 -18.57 14.54
N ASN A 193 6.73 -19.77 14.25
CA ASN A 193 7.50 -21.00 14.23
C ASN A 193 7.32 -21.82 12.94
N GLY A 194 6.91 -21.18 11.84
CA GLY A 194 6.70 -21.87 10.56
C GLY A 194 5.33 -22.51 10.42
N GLU A 195 4.31 -21.96 11.10
CA GLU A 195 2.92 -22.40 10.99
C GLU A 195 2.31 -22.04 9.63
N TRP A 196 1.30 -22.81 9.21
CA TRP A 196 0.49 -22.51 8.02
C TRP A 196 -0.69 -21.63 8.42
N LEU A 197 -0.64 -20.37 8.03
CA LEU A 197 -1.59 -19.34 8.44
C LEU A 197 -2.44 -18.88 7.25
N THR A 198 -3.71 -18.61 7.51
CA THR A 198 -4.59 -17.86 6.61
C THR A 198 -4.16 -16.39 6.52
N ASP A 199 -4.66 -15.66 5.54
CA ASP A 199 -4.39 -14.23 5.39
C ASP A 199 -4.71 -13.44 6.66
N LEU A 200 -5.84 -13.73 7.33
CA LEU A 200 -6.23 -13.05 8.57
C LEU A 200 -5.29 -13.40 9.73
N GLU A 201 -4.94 -14.68 9.91
CA GLU A 201 -3.98 -15.09 10.94
C GLU A 201 -2.61 -14.43 10.75
N TRP A 202 -2.16 -14.29 9.48
CA TRP A 202 -0.95 -13.53 9.16
C TRP A 202 -1.03 -12.07 9.59
N LEU A 203 -2.15 -11.40 9.32
CA LEU A 203 -2.36 -10.02 9.77
C LEU A 203 -2.35 -9.95 11.31
N SER A 204 -3.10 -10.83 12.00
CA SER A 204 -3.14 -10.89 13.47
C SER A 204 -1.75 -10.99 14.07
N GLN A 205 -0.94 -11.89 13.51
CA GLN A 205 0.37 -12.20 14.03
C GLN A 205 1.40 -11.11 13.78
N THR A 206 1.23 -10.31 12.71
CA THR A 206 2.28 -9.40 12.23
C THR A 206 1.88 -7.92 12.25
N ARG A 207 0.67 -7.56 12.68
CA ARG A 207 0.16 -6.18 12.71
C ARG A 207 1.03 -5.18 13.45
N GLU A 208 1.70 -5.63 14.53
CA GLU A 208 2.62 -4.80 15.33
C GLU A 208 4.07 -4.86 14.84
N SER A 209 4.36 -5.71 13.85
CA SER A 209 5.70 -5.84 13.30
C SER A 209 6.04 -4.69 12.35
N ARG A 210 7.34 -4.54 12.03
CA ARG A 210 7.78 -3.62 10.99
C ARG A 210 7.18 -3.98 9.62
N PHE A 211 6.93 -5.25 9.35
CA PHE A 211 6.55 -5.80 8.06
C PHE A 211 5.23 -6.55 8.16
N PRO A 212 4.08 -5.88 8.21
CA PRO A 212 2.79 -6.54 8.42
C PRO A 212 2.33 -7.31 7.17
N GLY A 213 1.96 -8.58 7.35
CA GLY A 213 1.29 -9.39 6.34
C GLY A 213 2.03 -9.50 5.01
N VAL A 214 3.37 -9.47 5.02
CA VAL A 214 4.17 -9.54 3.79
C VAL A 214 3.91 -10.83 2.99
N PRO A 215 3.84 -12.04 3.61
CA PRO A 215 3.59 -13.26 2.86
C PRO A 215 2.31 -13.22 2.02
N PRO A 216 1.10 -12.94 2.57
CA PRO A 216 -0.11 -12.86 1.75
C PRO A 216 -0.09 -11.68 0.76
N ASN A 217 0.44 -10.51 1.13
CA ASN A 217 0.52 -9.36 0.22
C ASN A 217 1.36 -9.67 -1.03
N ILE A 218 2.56 -10.20 -0.85
CA ILE A 218 3.48 -10.48 -1.95
C ILE A 218 3.01 -11.69 -2.76
N TYR A 219 2.54 -12.75 -2.10
CA TYR A 219 2.04 -13.93 -2.78
C TYR A 219 0.87 -13.57 -3.71
N ASN A 220 -0.14 -12.86 -3.18
CA ASN A 220 -1.32 -12.47 -3.94
C ASN A 220 -1.00 -11.46 -5.06
N LEU A 221 -0.03 -10.55 -4.85
CA LEU A 221 0.46 -9.67 -5.92
C LEU A 221 1.05 -10.48 -7.10
N LEU A 222 1.88 -11.48 -6.79
CA LEU A 222 2.54 -12.34 -7.77
C LEU A 222 1.59 -13.37 -8.44
N LEU A 223 0.32 -13.46 -8.00
CA LEU A 223 -0.72 -14.20 -8.72
C LEU A 223 -1.24 -13.45 -9.94
N ASN A 224 -1.03 -12.13 -10.03
CA ASN A 224 -1.56 -11.31 -11.10
C ASN A 224 -0.80 -11.57 -12.42
N GLU A 225 -1.51 -11.92 -13.50
CA GLU A 225 -0.90 -12.21 -14.81
C GLU A 225 -0.11 -11.03 -15.42
N ARG A 226 -0.33 -9.80 -14.94
CA ARG A 226 0.36 -8.60 -15.40
C ARG A 226 1.59 -8.24 -14.56
N VAL A 227 1.83 -8.95 -13.46
CA VAL A 227 3.00 -8.71 -12.61
C VAL A 227 4.29 -9.02 -13.39
N GLY A 228 5.38 -8.33 -13.05
CA GLY A 228 6.70 -8.63 -13.59
C GLY A 228 7.20 -10.02 -13.21
N ASP A 229 8.24 -10.48 -13.91
CA ASP A 229 8.95 -11.72 -13.53
C ASP A 229 9.60 -11.57 -12.14
N ILE A 230 9.99 -10.34 -11.78
CA ILE A 230 10.46 -9.94 -10.45
C ILE A 230 9.73 -8.66 -10.03
N VAL A 231 9.37 -8.56 -8.75
CA VAL A 231 8.88 -7.34 -8.09
C VAL A 231 9.93 -6.86 -7.11
N ILE A 232 10.35 -5.60 -7.25
CA ILE A 232 11.30 -4.96 -6.32
C ILE A 232 10.57 -4.14 -5.26
N VAL A 233 11.14 -4.07 -4.06
CA VAL A 233 10.61 -3.26 -2.95
C VAL A 233 11.71 -2.36 -2.41
N ILE A 234 11.39 -1.08 -2.23
CA ILE A 234 12.24 -0.10 -1.56
C ILE A 234 11.48 0.35 -0.31
N ASN A 235 11.99 -0.07 0.84
CA ASN A 235 11.36 0.18 2.14
C ASN A 235 11.77 1.54 2.71
N PRO A 236 10.84 2.24 3.36
CA PRO A 236 11.17 3.39 4.22
C PRO A 236 12.30 3.08 5.21
N PRO A 237 13.20 4.05 5.48
CA PRO A 237 13.15 5.47 5.09
C PRO A 237 13.80 5.77 3.72
N LYS A 238 14.03 4.78 2.87
CA LYS A 238 14.50 5.01 1.50
C LYS A 238 13.32 5.43 0.63
N ILE A 239 13.55 6.42 -0.23
CA ILE A 239 12.56 6.94 -1.17
C ILE A 239 13.05 6.68 -2.60
N PRO A 240 12.29 5.97 -3.44
CA PRO A 240 12.62 5.80 -4.85
C PRO A 240 12.69 7.15 -5.59
N ILE A 241 13.54 7.24 -6.60
CA ILE A 241 13.67 8.43 -7.43
C ILE A 241 12.64 8.33 -8.55
N PHE A 242 11.69 9.25 -8.56
CA PHE A 242 10.77 9.44 -9.68
C PHE A 242 11.06 10.76 -10.39
N TYR A 243 10.52 10.94 -11.60
CA TYR A 243 10.72 12.14 -12.42
C TYR A 243 10.50 13.44 -11.64
N LEU A 244 9.46 13.46 -10.81
CA LEU A 244 9.26 14.47 -9.78
C LEU A 244 9.85 13.91 -8.49
N ARG A 245 10.97 14.48 -8.01
CA ARG A 245 11.65 14.05 -6.79
C ARG A 245 10.79 14.32 -5.55
N TYR A 246 9.84 13.44 -5.28
CA TYR A 246 8.92 13.53 -4.16
C TYR A 246 9.64 13.23 -2.84
N PRO A 247 9.72 14.16 -1.87
CA PRO A 247 10.31 13.91 -0.55
C PRO A 247 9.61 12.83 0.31
N ALA A 248 8.52 12.25 -0.18
CA ALA A 248 7.73 11.23 0.49
C ALA A 248 7.21 10.19 -0.50
N ASN A 249 6.99 8.96 -0.03
CA ASN A 249 6.44 7.87 -0.82
C ASN A 249 5.78 6.79 0.05
N HIS A 250 5.15 5.83 -0.60
CA HIS A 250 4.48 4.69 0.02
C HIS A 250 4.72 3.41 -0.80
N ALA A 251 6.00 3.16 -1.14
CA ALA A 251 6.44 2.11 -2.05
C ALA A 251 6.95 0.83 -1.33
N GLY A 252 6.97 0.85 0.00
CA GLY A 252 7.49 -0.24 0.81
C GLY A 252 6.44 -1.26 1.22
N VAL A 253 6.89 -2.24 2.01
CA VAL A 253 6.01 -3.21 2.70
C VAL A 253 6.07 -3.05 4.21
N THR A 254 6.46 -1.86 4.67
CA THR A 254 6.53 -1.54 6.10
C THR A 254 5.18 -1.11 6.66
N ASN A 255 5.02 -1.18 7.97
CA ASN A 255 3.80 -0.76 8.67
C ASN A 255 3.39 0.69 8.40
N THR A 256 4.34 1.60 8.19
CA THR A 256 4.08 3.00 7.83
C THR A 256 3.36 3.16 6.49
N ASP A 257 3.51 2.20 5.59
CA ASP A 257 2.90 2.20 4.26
C ASP A 257 1.63 1.33 4.21
N LEU A 258 1.57 0.25 5.01
CA LEU A 258 0.52 -0.76 4.92
C LEU A 258 -0.52 -0.77 6.06
N MET A 259 -0.22 -0.26 7.26
CA MET A 259 -1.15 -0.34 8.41
C MET A 259 -2.03 0.90 8.55
N MET A 260 -3.23 0.85 7.99
CA MET A 260 -4.15 1.99 7.97
C MET A 260 -5.34 1.81 8.92
N PRO A 261 -5.89 2.93 9.45
CA PRO A 261 -7.10 2.86 10.26
C PRO A 261 -8.31 2.56 9.37
N ILE A 262 -9.23 1.75 9.89
CA ILE A 262 -10.60 1.61 9.39
C ILE A 262 -11.51 1.99 10.56
N LEU A 263 -12.22 3.10 10.42
CA LEU A 263 -13.15 3.61 11.44
C LEU A 263 -14.58 3.42 10.93
N LEU A 264 -15.41 2.83 11.77
CA LEU A 264 -16.79 2.46 11.43
C LEU A 264 -17.77 3.10 12.41
N ARG A 265 -18.92 3.56 11.91
CA ARG A 265 -20.05 4.03 12.72
C ARG A 265 -21.37 3.80 11.99
N GLY A 266 -22.40 3.40 12.71
CA GLY A 266 -23.75 3.19 12.18
C GLY A 266 -24.32 1.84 12.58
N GLU A 267 -25.65 1.75 12.64
CA GLU A 267 -26.37 0.57 13.13
C GLU A 267 -26.03 -0.69 12.33
N GLN A 268 -25.93 -0.56 11.01
CA GLN A 268 -25.67 -1.67 10.10
C GLN A 268 -24.22 -2.14 10.13
N LEU A 269 -23.33 -1.44 10.85
CA LEU A 269 -21.91 -1.78 10.96
C LEU A 269 -21.53 -2.36 12.34
N LYS A 270 -22.48 -2.46 13.27
CA LYS A 270 -22.20 -2.88 14.66
C LYS A 270 -21.57 -4.26 14.75
N HIS A 271 -21.90 -5.18 13.84
CA HIS A 271 -21.30 -6.52 13.80
C HIS A 271 -19.80 -6.51 13.49
N LEU A 272 -19.25 -5.38 13.08
CA LEU A 272 -17.82 -5.20 12.80
C LEU A 272 -17.07 -4.48 13.94
N TYR A 273 -17.75 -3.98 14.97
CA TYR A 273 -17.11 -3.11 15.98
C TYR A 273 -16.07 -3.83 16.84
N ASP A 274 -16.22 -5.13 17.03
CA ASP A 274 -15.27 -5.95 17.79
C ASP A 274 -14.09 -6.47 16.94
N ARG A 275 -14.02 -6.09 15.65
CA ARG A 275 -12.90 -6.45 14.79
C ARG A 275 -11.74 -5.49 15.01
N GLU A 276 -10.63 -6.01 15.52
CA GLU A 276 -9.40 -5.23 15.70
C GLU A 276 -8.63 -5.01 14.40
N GLU A 277 -8.89 -5.84 13.39
CA GLU A 277 -8.11 -5.88 12.16
C GLU A 277 -8.94 -6.41 10.99
N MET A 278 -8.57 -5.94 9.80
CA MET A 278 -9.25 -6.29 8.57
C MET A 278 -8.32 -5.99 7.39
N TRP A 279 -8.24 -6.91 6.45
CA TRP A 279 -7.68 -6.62 5.13
C TRP A 279 -8.59 -5.64 4.39
N LEU A 280 -8.06 -4.50 3.94
CA LEU A 280 -8.89 -3.45 3.34
C LEU A 280 -9.72 -3.94 2.13
N HIS A 281 -9.20 -4.86 1.33
CA HIS A 281 -9.93 -5.43 0.19
C HIS A 281 -11.19 -6.23 0.60
N ASN A 282 -11.28 -6.66 1.87
CA ASN A 282 -12.45 -7.35 2.43
C ASN A 282 -13.49 -6.38 3.04
N LEU A 283 -13.24 -5.06 3.02
CA LEU A 283 -14.14 -4.07 3.60
C LEU A 283 -15.54 -4.13 2.96
N TYR A 284 -15.62 -4.05 1.64
CA TYR A 284 -16.91 -4.01 0.93
C TYR A 284 -17.71 -5.32 1.00
N THR A 285 -17.04 -6.45 1.19
CA THR A 285 -17.71 -7.75 1.42
C THR A 285 -18.12 -7.92 2.88
N SER A 286 -17.41 -7.31 3.83
CA SER A 286 -17.70 -7.40 5.27
C SER A 286 -18.84 -6.50 5.74
N ILE A 287 -19.14 -5.42 5.01
CA ILE A 287 -20.21 -4.47 5.37
C ILE A 287 -21.61 -4.89 4.89
N GLN A 288 -21.71 -6.01 4.16
CA GLN A 288 -22.98 -6.58 3.71
C GLN A 288 -23.71 -7.34 4.82
#